data_AF-A0A4R0KD62-F1
#
_entry.id   AF-A0A4R0KD62-F1
#
_cell.length_a   1.000
_cell.length_b   1.000
_cell.length_c   1.000
_cell.angle_alpha   90.00
_cell.angle_beta   90.00
_cell.angle_gamma   90.00
#
_symmetry.space_group_name_H-M   'P 1'
#
loop_
_entity.id
_entity.type
_entity.pdbx_description
1 polymer ?
#
loop_
_entity_poly.entity_id
_entity_poly.type
_entity_poly.pdbx_seq_one_letter_code
_entity_poly.pdbx_strand_id
1 'polypeptide(L)'
;MVPRVANPRDTEAALNWQLERVGSTAWQDWTLKFQRMAFGYAHDSGWQDSADAVRWLDHHALLHEGTAPRGALVWYQAVDRIRVACAVGSGQVVGPLPAGSVEVATLSDLSSDWVWSDPHFPFAH
;
A
#
# COMPACT_ATOMS: atom_id res chain seq x y z
N MET A 1 11.42 19.50 -3.13
CA MET A 1 11.06 18.60 -4.24
C MET A 1 11.69 17.25 -3.93
N VAL A 2 10.89 16.24 -3.59
CA VAL A 2 11.40 14.88 -3.34
C VAL A 2 11.72 14.24 -4.69
N PRO A 3 12.92 13.67 -4.90
CA PRO A 3 13.24 12.98 -6.16
C PRO A 3 12.24 11.85 -6.40
N ARG A 4 11.74 11.72 -7.63
CA ARG A 4 10.90 10.58 -8.01
C ARG A 4 11.79 9.34 -8.13
N VAL A 5 11.87 8.56 -7.05
CA VAL A 5 12.61 7.29 -7.03
C VAL A 5 11.82 6.26 -7.85
N ALA A 6 12.49 5.62 -8.80
CA ALA A 6 11.91 4.48 -9.50
C ALA A 6 11.97 3.25 -8.57
N ASN A 7 10.83 2.61 -8.35
CA ASN A 7 10.77 1.38 -7.57
C ASN A 7 11.53 0.24 -8.27
N PRO A 8 12.14 -0.70 -7.52
CA PRO A 8 12.83 -1.86 -8.10
C PRO A 8 11.95 -2.74 -8.99
N ARG A 9 10.65 -2.86 -8.65
CA ARG A 9 9.63 -3.44 -9.54
C ARG A 9 8.70 -2.35 -10.05
N ASP A 10 8.34 -2.44 -11.33
CA ASP A 10 7.27 -1.65 -11.90
C ASP A 10 5.89 -2.07 -11.34
N THR A 11 4.87 -1.29 -11.67
CA THR A 11 3.49 -1.52 -11.21
C THR A 11 2.98 -2.92 -11.51
N GLU A 12 3.19 -3.43 -12.72
CA GLU A 12 2.61 -4.72 -13.11
C GLU A 12 3.36 -5.89 -12.47
N ALA A 13 4.68 -5.82 -12.39
CA ALA A 13 5.48 -6.81 -11.67
C ALA A 13 5.14 -6.82 -10.16
N ALA A 14 4.93 -5.65 -9.56
CA ALA A 14 4.52 -5.55 -8.16
C ALA A 14 3.11 -6.11 -7.93
N LEU A 15 2.17 -5.84 -8.84
CA LEU A 15 0.80 -6.38 -8.74
C LEU A 15 0.77 -7.90 -8.94
N ASN A 16 1.50 -8.42 -9.93
CA ASN A 16 1.62 -9.87 -10.14
C ASN A 16 2.18 -10.57 -8.89
N TRP A 17 3.22 -9.99 -8.27
CA TRP A 17 3.78 -10.52 -7.03
C TRP A 17 2.76 -10.59 -5.89
N GLN A 18 1.87 -9.60 -5.77
CA GLN A 18 0.81 -9.59 -4.75
C GLN A 18 -0.29 -10.60 -5.06
N LEU A 19 -0.70 -10.70 -6.32
CA LEU A 19 -1.75 -11.60 -6.77
C LEU A 19 -1.36 -13.08 -6.61
N GLU A 20 -0.09 -13.43 -6.85
CA GLU A 20 0.46 -14.77 -6.58
C GLU A 20 0.37 -15.19 -5.10
N ARG A 21 0.15 -14.24 -4.20
CA ARG A 21 0.10 -14.47 -2.75
C ARG A 21 -1.32 -14.42 -2.19
N VAL A 22 -2.33 -14.24 -3.02
CA VAL A 22 -3.74 -14.28 -2.59
C VAL A 22 -4.02 -15.59 -1.86
N GLY A 23 -4.71 -15.49 -0.72
CA GLY A 23 -4.96 -16.60 0.21
C GLY A 23 -3.86 -16.85 1.24
N SER A 24 -2.69 -16.21 1.12
CA SER A 24 -1.62 -16.32 2.11
C SER A 24 -1.97 -15.54 3.38
N THR A 25 -1.82 -16.18 4.55
CA THR A 25 -1.97 -15.55 5.87
C THR A 25 -0.63 -15.11 6.47
N ALA A 26 0.49 -15.36 5.79
CA ALA A 26 1.84 -15.09 6.30
C ALA A 26 2.16 -13.59 6.47
N TRP A 27 1.28 -12.73 5.96
CA TRP A 27 1.45 -11.27 5.94
C TRP A 27 0.43 -10.55 6.80
N GLN A 28 -0.32 -11.29 7.61
CA GLN A 28 -1.28 -10.71 8.55
C GLN A 28 -0.59 -9.60 9.36
N ASP A 29 -1.27 -8.46 9.43
CA ASP A 29 -0.80 -7.25 10.10
C ASP A 29 0.47 -6.58 9.55
N TRP A 30 1.08 -7.09 8.48
CA TRP A 30 2.28 -6.52 7.88
C TRP A 30 1.99 -5.81 6.56
N THR A 31 0.93 -5.01 6.52
CA THR A 31 0.45 -4.30 5.32
C THR A 31 1.53 -3.45 4.66
N LEU A 32 2.20 -2.58 5.42
CA LEU A 32 3.25 -1.71 4.88
C LEU A 32 4.46 -2.49 4.35
N LYS A 33 4.94 -3.45 5.14
CA LYS A 33 6.05 -4.32 4.75
C LYS A 33 5.71 -5.12 3.49
N PHE A 34 4.49 -5.66 3.39
CA PHE A 34 4.04 -6.39 2.22
C PHE A 34 4.07 -5.53 0.96
N GLN A 35 3.51 -4.32 1.02
CA GLN A 35 3.50 -3.40 -0.13
C GLN A 35 4.93 -3.03 -0.54
N ARG A 36 5.77 -2.69 0.43
CA ARG A 36 7.19 -2.38 0.20
C ARG A 36 7.93 -3.54 -0.48
N MET A 37 7.71 -4.77 0.00
CA MET A 37 8.28 -5.98 -0.59
C MET A 37 7.72 -6.29 -1.98
N ALA A 38 6.45 -5.98 -2.25
CA ALA A 38 5.86 -6.11 -3.58
C ALA A 38 6.54 -5.21 -4.60
N PHE A 39 6.90 -3.99 -4.21
CA PHE A 39 7.69 -3.06 -5.05
C PHE A 39 9.19 -3.38 -5.09
N GLY A 40 9.63 -4.44 -4.41
CA GLY A 40 10.96 -5.03 -4.57
C GLY A 40 11.99 -4.61 -3.52
N TYR A 41 11.62 -3.88 -2.49
CA TYR A 41 12.53 -3.50 -1.41
C TYR A 41 12.63 -4.57 -0.33
N ALA A 42 13.85 -5.04 -0.09
CA ALA A 42 14.14 -6.06 0.92
C ALA A 42 14.36 -5.47 2.32
N HIS A 43 14.88 -4.23 2.40
CA HIS A 43 15.23 -3.58 3.66
C HIS A 43 14.12 -2.69 4.21
N ASP A 44 14.18 -2.41 5.52
CA ASP A 44 13.19 -1.64 6.27
C ASP A 44 12.76 -0.35 5.54
N SER A 45 11.47 0.00 5.64
CA SER A 45 10.95 1.27 5.13
C SER A 45 11.35 2.46 5.98
N GLY A 46 11.99 2.27 7.13
CA GLY A 46 12.37 3.35 8.07
C GLY A 46 11.19 3.94 8.86
N TRP A 47 9.97 3.77 8.36
CA TRP A 47 8.73 4.07 9.07
C TRP A 47 8.39 3.03 10.13
N GLN A 48 7.93 3.51 11.29
CA GLN A 48 7.52 2.62 12.39
C GLN A 48 6.21 1.89 12.09
N ASP A 49 5.26 2.57 11.44
CA ASP A 49 3.95 2.04 11.08
C ASP A 49 3.34 2.80 9.88
N SER A 50 2.14 2.39 9.47
CA SER A 50 1.41 3.06 8.38
C SER A 50 1.00 4.50 8.70
N ALA A 51 0.79 4.87 9.96
CA ALA A 51 0.41 6.23 10.34
C ALA A 51 1.60 7.19 10.29
N ASP A 52 2.79 6.72 10.61
CA ASP A 52 4.05 7.43 10.39
C ASP A 52 4.31 7.67 8.90
N ALA A 53 4.10 6.65 8.06
CA ALA A 53 4.18 6.78 6.60
C ALA A 53 3.22 7.85 6.05
N VAL A 54 1.93 7.80 6.45
CA VAL A 54 0.93 8.78 6.02
C VAL A 54 1.30 10.20 6.46
N ARG A 55 1.72 10.40 7.72
CA ARG A 55 2.17 11.72 8.20
C ARG A 55 3.34 12.27 7.39
N TRP A 56 4.29 11.41 7.04
CA TRP A 56 5.41 11.82 6.20
C TRP A 56 4.95 12.20 4.78
N LEU A 57 4.06 11.41 4.17
CA LEU A 57 3.53 11.68 2.83
C LEU A 57 2.71 12.98 2.80
N ASP A 58 1.89 13.22 3.83
CA ASP A 58 1.12 14.46 3.99
C ASP A 58 2.04 15.68 4.10
N HIS A 59 3.04 15.61 4.98
CA HIS A 59 4.03 16.68 5.15
C HIS A 59 4.76 17.03 3.85
N HIS A 60 4.90 16.08 2.93
CA HIS A 60 5.56 16.26 1.63
C HIS A 60 4.59 16.54 0.48
N ALA A 61 3.28 16.71 0.76
CA ALA A 61 2.22 16.91 -0.23
C ALA A 61 2.17 15.81 -1.31
N LEU A 62 2.33 14.55 -0.88
CA LEU A 62 2.31 13.36 -1.74
C LEU A 62 1.02 12.54 -1.62
N LEU A 63 0.05 13.04 -0.85
CA LEU A 63 -1.27 12.43 -0.72
C LEU A 63 -2.25 13.04 -1.71
N HIS A 64 -3.17 12.21 -2.18
CA HIS A 64 -4.19 12.55 -3.14
C HIS A 64 -5.55 11.98 -2.72
N GLU A 65 -6.61 12.67 -3.11
CA GLU A 65 -7.99 12.24 -2.90
C GLU A 65 -8.60 11.62 -4.16
N GLY A 66 -9.79 11.04 -4.01
CA GLY A 66 -10.57 10.49 -5.12
C GLY A 66 -10.18 9.06 -5.51
N THR A 67 -10.38 8.73 -6.78
CA THR A 67 -10.12 7.37 -7.29
C THR A 67 -8.63 7.12 -7.44
N ALA A 68 -8.12 6.17 -6.66
CA ALA A 68 -6.73 5.72 -6.76
C ALA A 68 -6.47 5.04 -8.12
N PRO A 69 -5.44 5.46 -8.87
CA PRO A 69 -5.05 4.78 -10.10
C PRO A 69 -4.45 3.40 -9.80
N ARG A 70 -4.51 2.48 -10.77
CA ARG A 70 -3.89 1.16 -10.65
C ARG A 70 -2.40 1.29 -10.30
N GLY A 71 -1.95 0.57 -9.28
CA GLY A 71 -0.58 0.63 -8.77
C GLY A 71 -0.34 1.64 -7.64
N ALA A 72 -1.29 2.54 -7.37
CA ALA A 72 -1.19 3.45 -6.25
C ALA A 72 -1.29 2.71 -4.90
N LEU A 73 -0.66 3.27 -3.88
CA LEU A 73 -0.88 2.85 -2.50
C LEU A 73 -2.11 3.57 -1.96
N VAL A 74 -3.07 2.79 -1.48
CA VAL A 74 -4.27 3.28 -0.81
C VAL A 74 -4.07 3.15 0.69
N TRP A 75 -4.14 4.27 1.37
CA TRP A 75 -4.03 4.39 2.83
C TRP A 75 -5.44 4.61 3.36
N TYR A 76 -5.94 3.69 4.18
CA TYR A 76 -7.32 3.72 4.63
C TYR A 76 -7.43 3.47 6.13
N GLN A 77 -8.38 4.16 6.77
CA GLN A 77 -8.70 3.93 8.17
C GLN A 77 -9.48 2.61 8.30
N ALA A 78 -8.88 1.60 8.92
CA ALA A 78 -9.58 0.40 9.35
C ALA A 78 -10.05 0.55 10.80
N VAL A 79 -10.76 -0.45 11.33
CA VAL A 79 -11.33 -0.41 12.69
C VAL A 79 -10.28 -0.13 13.78
N ASP A 80 -9.08 -0.66 13.63
CA ASP A 80 -8.01 -0.61 14.62
C ASP A 80 -6.91 0.42 14.30
N ARG A 81 -6.62 0.65 13.02
CA ARG A 81 -5.48 1.46 12.58
C ARG A 81 -5.55 1.81 11.09
N ILE A 82 -4.66 2.67 10.65
CA ILE A 82 -4.41 2.90 9.23
C ILE A 82 -3.77 1.64 8.63
N ARG A 83 -4.35 1.16 7.53
CA ARG A 83 -3.80 0.07 6.72
C ARG A 83 -3.43 0.60 5.33
N VAL A 84 -2.63 -0.18 4.62
CA VAL A 84 -2.21 0.13 3.25
C VAL A 84 -2.40 -1.07 2.34
N ALA A 85 -2.93 -0.82 1.15
CA ALA A 85 -3.12 -1.81 0.09
C ALA A 85 -2.76 -1.20 -1.27
N CYS A 86 -2.54 -2.01 -2.29
CA CYS A 86 -2.27 -1.54 -3.64
C CYS A 86 -3.55 -1.52 -4.48
N ALA A 87 -3.84 -0.41 -5.17
CA ALA A 87 -4.96 -0.33 -6.08
C ALA A 87 -4.76 -1.25 -7.29
N VAL A 88 -5.73 -2.12 -7.57
CA VAL A 88 -5.74 -2.94 -8.80
C VAL A 88 -6.54 -2.28 -9.93
N GLY A 89 -7.32 -1.24 -9.62
CA GLY A 89 -8.22 -0.54 -10.53
C GLY A 89 -9.68 -0.73 -10.17
N SER A 90 -10.57 0.09 -10.75
CA SER A 90 -12.03 -0.02 -10.56
C SER A 90 -12.51 -0.01 -9.10
N GLY A 91 -11.80 0.73 -8.22
CA GLY A 91 -12.12 0.81 -6.79
C GLY A 91 -11.74 -0.44 -5.98
N GLN A 92 -11.00 -1.38 -6.56
CA GLN A 92 -10.50 -2.56 -5.87
C GLN A 92 -9.04 -2.39 -5.43
N VAL A 93 -8.69 -3.07 -4.34
CA VAL A 93 -7.33 -3.09 -3.78
C VAL A 93 -6.89 -4.52 -3.49
N VAL A 94 -5.58 -4.73 -3.46
CA VAL A 94 -4.93 -5.99 -3.06
C VAL A 94 -3.95 -5.77 -1.92
N GLY A 95 -3.95 -6.68 -0.95
CA GLY A 95 -3.02 -6.66 0.17
C GLY A 95 -3.47 -7.55 1.31
N PRO A 96 -2.72 -7.60 2.42
CA PRO A 96 -3.14 -8.28 3.63
C PRO A 96 -4.35 -7.53 4.21
N LEU A 97 -5.53 -8.12 4.10
CA LEU A 97 -6.78 -7.49 4.52
C LEU A 97 -7.08 -7.78 5.99
N PRO A 98 -8.01 -7.05 6.63
CA PRO A 98 -8.36 -7.25 8.03
C PRO A 98 -8.79 -8.69 8.37
N ALA A 99 -9.30 -9.44 7.40
CA ALA A 99 -9.68 -10.85 7.54
C ALA A 99 -8.49 -11.81 7.77
N GLY A 100 -7.25 -11.35 7.54
CA GLY A 100 -6.01 -12.08 7.87
C GLY A 100 -5.27 -12.65 6.65
N SER A 101 -5.94 -12.81 5.52
CA SER A 101 -5.36 -13.25 4.24
C SER A 101 -5.01 -12.07 3.33
N VAL A 102 -4.06 -12.30 2.43
CA VAL A 102 -3.89 -11.46 1.24
C VAL A 102 -5.09 -11.70 0.31
N GLU A 103 -5.81 -10.63 -0.03
CA GLU A 103 -7.03 -10.73 -0.82
C GLU A 103 -7.19 -9.51 -1.73
N VAL A 104 -8.05 -9.66 -2.74
CA VAL A 104 -8.58 -8.54 -3.53
C VAL A 104 -9.96 -8.19 -2.97
N ALA A 105 -10.18 -6.93 -2.63
CA ALA A 105 -11.47 -6.46 -2.12
C ALA A 105 -11.86 -5.11 -2.71
N THR A 106 -13.16 -4.82 -2.67
CA THR A 106 -13.69 -3.49 -2.95
C THR A 106 -13.27 -2.55 -1.82
N LEU A 107 -12.68 -1.40 -2.16
CA LEU A 107 -12.20 -0.44 -1.16
C LEU A 107 -13.33 0.09 -0.27
N SER A 108 -14.51 0.32 -0.84
CA SER A 108 -15.70 0.80 -0.11
C SER A 108 -16.23 -0.19 0.92
N ASP A 109 -15.91 -1.48 0.79
CA ASP A 109 -16.29 -2.50 1.77
C ASP A 109 -15.32 -2.51 2.97
N LEU A 110 -14.12 -1.93 2.79
CA LEU A 110 -13.07 -1.87 3.81
C LEU A 110 -13.10 -0.56 4.61
N SER A 111 -13.38 0.56 3.94
CA SER A 111 -13.39 1.89 4.57
C SER A 111 -14.23 2.87 3.75
N SER A 112 -14.67 3.96 4.40
CA SER A 112 -15.21 5.17 3.76
C SER A 112 -14.23 6.37 3.81
N ASP A 113 -13.10 6.18 4.49
CA ASP A 113 -12.06 7.17 4.70
C ASP A 113 -10.73 6.61 4.18
N TRP A 114 -10.27 7.17 3.07
CA TRP A 114 -9.03 6.79 2.41
C TRP A 114 -8.42 7.95 1.61
N VAL A 115 -7.11 7.89 1.48
CA VAL A 115 -6.29 8.70 0.58
C VAL A 115 -5.37 7.79 -0.21
N TRP A 116 -4.76 8.29 -1.28
CA TRP A 116 -3.80 7.51 -2.06
C TRP A 116 -2.51 8.28 -2.33
N SER A 117 -1.44 7.55 -2.58
CA SER A 117 -0.17 8.10 -3.04
C SER A 117 0.41 7.23 -4.15
N ASP A 118 1.33 7.78 -4.94
CA ASP A 118 2.26 6.94 -5.69
C ASP A 118 3.00 5.99 -4.72
N PRO A 119 3.44 4.80 -5.17
CA PRO A 119 4.25 3.91 -4.37
C PRO A 119 5.62 4.53 -4.12
N HIS A 120 5.74 5.28 -3.03
CA HIS A 120 6.92 6.01 -2.63
C HIS A 120 7.44 5.47 -1.31
N PHE A 121 8.66 4.94 -1.30
CA PHE A 121 9.31 4.39 -0.11
C PHE A 121 10.67 5.06 0.08
N PRO A 122 10.72 6.25 0.72
CA PRO A 122 11.88 7.14 0.65
C PRO A 122 13.10 6.63 1.42
N PHE A 123 12.90 5.73 2.39
CA PHE A 123 13.98 5.15 3.20
C PHE A 123 14.23 3.66 2.89
N ALA A 124 13.53 3.11 1.90
CA ALA A 124 13.71 1.73 1.51
C ALA A 124 14.90 1.60 0.54
N HIS A 125 15.67 0.52 0.71
CA HIS A 125 16.82 0.15 -0.11
C HIS A 125 16.69 -1.29 -0.62
#